data_AF-A0A6V7RIS3-F1
#
_entry.id   AF-A0A6V7RIS3-F1
#
_cell.length_a   1.000
_cell.length_b   1.000
_cell.length_c   1.000
_cell.angle_alpha   90.00
_cell.angle_beta   90.00
_cell.angle_gamma   90.00
#
_symmetry.space_group_name_H-M   'P 1'
#
loop_
_entity.id
_entity.type
_entity.pdbx_description
1 polymer ?
#
loop_
_entity_poly.entity_id
_entity_poly.type
_entity_poly.pdbx_seq_one_letter_code
_entity_poly.pdbx_strand_id
1 'polypeptide(L)' 'MEKNEQTFEMKMTRLEEIVKSLDEEEVSLEKSLILYQEGIKLSKECDDILKNAELKVAELSEADEDE' A
#
# COMPACT_ATOMS: atom_id res chain seq x y z
N MET A 1 -8.12 -1.67 16.23
CA MET A 1 -7.87 -2.02 14.82
C MET A 1 -7.61 -0.79 13.93
N GLU A 2 -7.90 0.44 14.37
CA GLU A 2 -8.13 1.56 13.44
C GLU A 2 -6.90 2.20 12.77
N LYS A 3 -5.69 2.17 13.36
CA LYS A 3 -4.59 3.00 12.82
C LYS A 3 -3.92 2.42 11.57
N ASN A 4 -3.79 1.10 11.48
CA ASN A 4 -3.10 0.44 10.36
C ASN A 4 -4.01 0.27 9.14
N GLU A 5 -5.29 -0.04 9.34
CA GLU A 5 -6.28 -0.10 8.25
C GLU A 5 -6.44 1.26 7.58
N GLN A 6 -6.64 2.33 8.37
CA GLN A 6 -6.70 3.68 7.81
C GLN A 6 -5.41 4.06 7.08
N THR A 7 -4.24 3.61 7.58
CA THR A 7 -2.96 3.87 6.92
C THR A 7 -2.82 3.11 5.59
N PHE A 8 -3.34 1.88 5.49
CA PHE A 8 -3.35 1.12 4.24
C PHE A 8 -4.27 1.75 3.20
N GLU A 9 -5.53 2.01 3.58
CA GLU A 9 -6.53 2.59 2.67
C GLU A 9 -6.03 3.93 2.12
N MET A 10 -5.49 4.81 2.98
CA MET A 10 -4.92 6.09 2.55
C MET A 10 -3.78 5.91 1.52
N LYS A 11 -2.89 4.94 1.74
CA LYS A 11 -1.79 4.66 0.81
C LYS A 11 -2.30 4.11 -0.52
N MET A 12 -3.31 3.24 -0.48
CA MET A 12 -3.94 2.69 -1.67
C MET A 12 -4.64 3.78 -2.48
N THR A 13 -5.44 4.63 -1.84
CA THR A 13 -6.07 5.79 -2.49
C THR A 13 -5.02 6.68 -3.16
N ARG A 14 -3.89 6.94 -2.49
CA ARG A 14 -2.81 7.73 -3.08
C ARG A 14 -2.18 7.05 -4.30
N LEU A 15 -2.03 5.73 -4.26
CA LEU A 15 -1.54 4.93 -5.40
C LEU A 15 -2.49 5.04 -6.61
N GLU A 16 -3.80 4.96 -6.37
CA GLU A 16 -4.82 5.13 -7.42
C GLU A 16 -4.77 6.54 -8.03
N GLU A 17 -4.60 7.57 -7.21
CA GLU A 17 -4.41 8.95 -7.68
C GLU A 17 -3.15 9.08 -8.55
N ILE A 18 -2.04 8.46 -8.14
CA ILE A 18 -0.78 8.47 -8.90
C ILE A 18 -0.98 7.82 -10.27
N VAL A 19 -1.61 6.63 -10.32
CA VAL A 19 -1.89 5.95 -11.59
C VAL A 19 -2.75 6.83 -12.48
N LYS A 20 -3.81 7.42 -11.93
CA LYS A 20 -4.67 8.34 -12.68
C LYS A 20 -3.91 9.55 -13.22
N SER A 21 -3.02 10.16 -12.41
CA SER A 21 -2.19 11.28 -12.84
C SER A 21 -1.12 10.90 -13.88
N LEU A 22 -0.67 9.64 -13.90
CA LEU A 22 0.27 9.14 -14.91
C LEU A 22 -0.41 8.84 -16.25
N ASP A 23 -1.71 8.53 -16.23
CA ASP A 23 -2.53 8.32 -17.44
C ASP A 23 -3.00 9.63 -18.10
N GLU A 24 -2.81 10.79 -17.44
CA GLU A 24 -3.14 12.10 -18.01
C GLU A 24 -2.16 12.48 -19.14
N GLU A 25 -2.68 12.86 -20.32
CA GLU A 25 -1.89 13.20 -21.52
C GLU A 25 -0.91 14.37 -21.32
N GLU A 26 -1.13 15.24 -20.33
CA GLU A 26 -0.32 16.44 -20.07
C GLU A 26 0.71 16.29 -18.94
N VAL A 27 0.94 15.07 -18.43
CA VAL A 27 1.93 14.88 -17.37
C VAL A 27 3.36 15.09 -17.92
N SER A 28 4.10 16.03 -17.33
CA SER A 28 5.48 16.29 -17.74
C SER A 28 6.40 15.13 -17.31
N LEU A 29 7.46 14.86 -18.08
CA LEU A 29 8.42 13.79 -17.79
C LEU A 29 8.98 13.86 -16.35
N GLU A 30 9.34 15.06 -15.89
CA GLU A 30 9.84 15.26 -14.52
C GLU A 30 8.79 14.88 -13.48
N LYS A 31 7.53 15.28 -13.70
CA LYS A 31 6.41 14.92 -12.82
C LYS A 31 6.12 13.42 -12.86
N SER A 32 6.20 12.79 -14.03
CA SER A 32 6.04 11.34 -14.18
C SER A 32 7.10 10.58 -13.38
N LEU A 33 8.36 11.03 -13.41
CA LEU A 33 9.44 10.40 -12.63
C LEU A 33 9.20 10.50 -11.12
N ILE A 34 8.74 11.66 -10.64
CA ILE A 34 8.41 11.88 -9.23
C ILE A 34 7.24 10.97 -8.81
N LEU A 35 6.15 10.98 -9.59
CA LEU A 35 4.96 10.17 -9.34
C LEU A 35 5.30 8.67 -9.35
N TYR A 36 6.14 8.23 -10.29
CA TYR A 36 6.58 6.83 -10.35
C TYR A 36 7.39 6.41 -9.12
N GLN A 37 8.34 7.25 -8.67
CA GLN A 37 9.11 6.98 -7.45
C GLN A 37 8.22 6.91 -6.21
N GLU A 38 7.24 7.81 -6.11
CA GLU A 38 6.24 7.81 -5.05
C GLU A 38 5.41 6.51 -5.10
N GLY A 39 4.94 6.12 -6.29
CA GLY A 39 4.16 4.91 -6.51
C GLY A 39 4.90 3.63 -6.10
N ILE A 40 6.19 3.49 -6.46
CA ILE A 40 7.02 2.36 -6.02
C ILE A 40 7.11 2.31 -4.49
N LYS A 41 7.34 3.45 -3.86
CA LYS A 41 7.46 3.53 -2.40
C LYS A 41 6.16 3.11 -1.72
N LEU A 42 5.03 3.65 -2.16
CA LEU A 42 3.72 3.31 -1.61
C LEU A 42 3.37 1.84 -1.83
N SER A 43 3.68 1.29 -3.00
CA SER A 43 3.44 -0.13 -3.31
C SER A 43 4.19 -1.04 -2.34
N LYS A 44 5.46 -0.72 -2.05
CA LYS A 44 6.24 -1.47 -1.08
C LYS A 44 5.67 -1.35 0.34
N GLU A 45 5.26 -0.15 0.75
CA GLU A 45 4.66 0.06 2.07
C GLU A 45 3.33 -0.70 2.24
N CYS A 46 2.50 -0.76 1.19
CA CYS A 46 1.28 -1.56 1.18
C CYS A 46 1.58 -3.06 1.31
N ASP A 47 2.56 -3.58 0.57
CA ASP A 47 3.02 -4.97 0.66
C ASP A 47 3.52 -5.32 2.07
N ASP A 48 4.29 -4.44 2.69
CA ASP A 48 4.76 -4.62 4.07
C ASP A 48 3.59 -4.64 5.08
N ILE A 49 2.56 -3.82 4.89
CA ILE A 49 1.36 -3.84 5.74
C ILE A 49 0.62 -5.16 5.61
N LEU A 50 0.43 -5.65 4.38
CA LEU A 50 -0.27 -6.91 4.11
C LEU A 50 0.49 -8.10 4.72
N LYS A 51 1.81 -8.17 4.53
CA LYS A 51 2.66 -9.20 5.14
C LYS A 51 2.54 -9.21 6.66
N ASN A 52 2.56 -8.04 7.30
CA ASN A 52 2.39 -7.96 8.75
C ASN A 52 0.99 -8.42 9.20
N ALA A 53 -0.04 -8.13 8.41
CA ALA A 53 -1.39 -8.61 8.68
C ALA A 53 -1.48 -10.13 8.54
N GLU A 54 -0.92 -10.71 7.49
CA GLU A 54 -0.86 -12.16 7.25
C GLU A 54 -0.13 -12.88 8.38
N LEU A 55 1.04 -12.38 8.80
CA LEU A 55 1.78 -12.95 9.94
C LEU A 55 0.94 -12.96 11.22
N LYS A 56 0.25 -11.85 11.49
CA LYS A 56 -0.59 -11.75 12.68
C LYS A 56 -1.79 -12.68 12.64
N VAL A 57 -2.36 -12.92 11.46
CA VAL A 57 -3.43 -13.91 11.28
C VAL A 57 -2.88 -15.32 11.51
N ALA A 58 -1.72 -15.64 10.95
CA ALA A 58 -1.08 -16.95 11.14
C ALA A 58 -0.77 -17.24 12.62
N GLU A 59 -0.20 -16.26 13.36
CA GLU A 59 0.06 -16.39 14.79
C GLU A 59 -1.21 -16.66 15.62
N LEU A 60 -2.33 -16.03 15.26
CA LEU A 60 -3.62 -16.25 15.92
C LEU A 60 -4.18 -17.63 15.59
N SER A 61 -4.06 -18.07 14.34
CA SER A 61 -4.53 -19.40 13.92
C SER A 61 -3.73 -20.54 14.55
N GLU A 62 -2.40 -20.40 14.69
CA GLU A 62 -1.57 -21.37 15.42
C GLU A 62 -1.95 -21.41 16.90
N ALA A 63 -2.19 -20.26 17.52
CA ALA A 63 -2.61 -20.19 18.93
C ALA A 63 -3.99 -20.83 19.18
N ASP A 64 -4.90 -20.80 18.20
CA ASP A 64 -6.23 -21.44 18.29
C ASP A 64 -6.15 -22.98 18.07
N GLU A 65 -5.08 -23.52 17.48
CA GLU A 65 -4.89 -24.97 17.24
C GLU A 65 -4.20 -25.70 18.40
N ASP A 66 -3.52 -24.98 19.30
CA ASP A 66 -2.82 -25.52 20.47
C ASP A 66 -3.69 -25.61 21.76
N GLU A 67 -4.99 -25.26 21.69
CA GLU A 67 -6.03 -25.52 22.72
C GLU A 67 -6.85 -26.80 22.45
#